data_AF-A0A1G5IBN8-F1
#
_entry.id   AF-A0A1G5IBN8-F1
#
_cell.length_a   1.000
_cell.length_b   1.000
_cell.length_c   1.000
_cell.angle_alpha   90.00
_cell.angle_beta   90.00
_cell.angle_gamma   90.00
#
_symmetry.space_group_name_H-M   'P 1'
#
loop_
_entity.id
_entity.type
_entity.pdbx_description
1 polymer ?
#
loop_
_entity_poly.entity_id
_entity_poly.type
_entity_poly.pdbx_seq_one_letter_code
_entity_poly.pdbx_strand_id
1 'polypeptide(L)' 'ECIYLNPPSQGGTDEYANLRIVHKDIKSLIYSNDVKIIKSLIDLFDCRAPAKIAKLNKWRAKAGLEAINLITINQTLK' A
#
# COMPACT_ATOMS: atom_id res chain seq x y z
N GLU A 1 -1.51 10.99 8.00
CA GLU A 1 -2.88 11.11 7.43
C GLU A 1 -3.75 9.94 7.89
N CYS A 2 -5.06 10.17 8.01
CA CYS A 2 -6.04 9.11 8.24
C CYS A 2 -6.49 8.53 6.89
N ILE A 3 -6.56 7.20 6.79
CA ILE A 3 -6.99 6.48 5.60
C ILE A 3 -8.08 5.47 5.94
N TYR A 4 -8.94 5.17 4.97
CA TYR A 4 -9.90 4.07 5.04
C TYR A 4 -9.24 2.78 4.52
N LEU A 5 -9.31 1.69 5.28
CA LEU A 5 -8.83 0.39 4.82
C LEU A 5 -9.69 -0.13 3.67
N ASN A 6 -11.01 -0.16 3.88
CA ASN A 6 -11.98 -0.33 2.83
C ASN A 6 -12.50 1.07 2.45
N PRO A 7 -12.27 1.57 1.23
CA PRO A 7 -12.80 2.86 0.78
C PRO A 7 -14.33 2.94 0.90
N PRO A 8 -14.91 4.14 1.09
CA PRO A 8 -16.37 4.32 1.09
C PRO A 8 -17.03 3.85 -0.21
N SER A 9 -16.35 3.99 -1.36
CA SER A 9 -16.80 3.48 -2.66
C SER A 9 -16.91 1.95 -2.73
N GLN A 10 -16.32 1.23 -1.77
CA GLN A 10 -16.35 -0.22 -1.62
C GLN A 10 -17.11 -0.66 -0.36
N GLY A 11 -17.97 0.21 0.18
CA GLY A 11 -18.82 -0.08 1.35
C GLY A 11 -18.11 0.05 2.70
N GLY A 12 -16.95 0.71 2.74
CA GLY A 12 -16.28 1.02 4.00
C GLY A 12 -16.94 2.14 4.78
N THR A 13 -16.94 2.02 6.11
CA THR A 13 -17.53 3.00 7.04
C THR A 13 -16.46 3.91 7.66
N ASP A 14 -16.88 4.95 8.35
CA ASP A 14 -16.03 5.84 9.16
C ASP A 14 -15.77 5.31 10.58
N GLU A 15 -16.15 4.06 10.85
CA GLU A 15 -15.85 3.40 12.12
C GLU A 15 -14.35 3.25 12.33
N TYR A 16 -13.91 3.41 13.59
CA TYR A 16 -12.50 3.29 13.98
C TYR A 16 -11.84 1.99 13.48
N ALA A 17 -12.58 0.89 13.42
CA ALA A 17 -12.10 -0.39 12.91
C ALA A 17 -11.63 -0.32 11.44
N ASN A 18 -12.21 0.57 10.63
CA ASN A 18 -11.87 0.78 9.22
C ASN A 18 -10.81 1.88 9.00
N LEU A 19 -10.51 2.71 9.99
CA LEU A 19 -9.60 3.84 9.86
C LEU A 19 -8.16 3.51 10.30
N ARG A 20 -7.15 4.03 9.60
CA ARG A 20 -5.73 3.91 9.99
C ARG A 20 -5.00 5.24 9.87
N ILE A 21 -4.16 5.55 10.85
CA ILE A 21 -3.23 6.67 10.76
C ILE A 21 -1.91 6.15 10.17
N VAL A 22 -1.48 6.75 9.08
CA VAL A 22 -0.24 6.39 8.37
C VAL A 22 0.55 7.63 7.99
N HIS A 23 1.85 7.47 7.71
CA HIS A 23 2.65 8.53 7.08
C HIS A 23 2.10 8.85 5.68
N LYS A 24 2.21 10.11 5.22
CA LYS A 24 1.72 10.55 3.90
C LYS A 24 2.27 9.69 2.76
N ASP A 25 3.57 9.39 2.83
CA ASP A 25 4.21 8.57 1.80
C ASP A 25 3.79 7.10 1.87
N ILE A 26 3.43 6.59 3.06
CA ILE A 26 2.87 5.24 3.20
C ILE A 26 1.46 5.18 2.61
N LYS A 27 0.64 6.24 2.77
CA LYS A 27 -0.63 6.37 2.04
C LYS A 27 -0.38 6.33 0.52
N SER A 28 0.61 7.06 0.03
CA SER A 28 0.98 7.02 -1.39
C SER A 28 1.41 5.62 -1.83
N LEU A 29 2.20 4.92 -1.02
CA LEU A 29 2.62 3.54 -1.30
C LEU A 29 1.43 2.55 -1.34
N ILE A 30 0.44 2.73 -0.47
CA ILE A 30 -0.76 1.90 -0.47
C ILE A 30 -1.59 2.14 -1.73
N TYR A 31 -1.79 3.39 -2.15
CA TYR A 31 -2.74 3.69 -3.23
C TYR A 31 -2.12 3.82 -4.64
N SER A 32 -0.80 3.83 -4.77
CA SER A 32 -0.13 3.97 -6.07
C SER A 32 -0.25 2.69 -6.93
N ASN A 33 -0.40 2.88 -8.24
CA ASN A 33 -0.20 1.84 -9.27
C ASN A 33 1.10 2.05 -10.07
N ASP A 34 1.81 3.15 -9.83
CA ASP A 34 3.08 3.44 -10.50
C ASP A 34 4.21 2.63 -9.83
N VAL A 35 4.75 1.68 -10.59
CA VAL A 35 5.85 0.80 -10.20
C VAL A 35 7.10 1.58 -9.76
N LYS A 36 7.41 2.73 -10.39
CA LYS A 36 8.56 3.56 -10.02
C LYS A 36 8.35 4.21 -8.66
N ILE A 37 7.16 4.75 -8.40
CA ILE A 37 6.81 5.35 -7.11
C ILE A 37 6.81 4.27 -6.02
N ILE A 38 6.18 3.12 -6.28
CA ILE A 38 6.16 1.99 -5.34
C ILE A 38 7.57 1.56 -4.97
N LYS A 39 8.45 1.36 -5.96
CA LYS A 39 9.84 0.98 -5.70
C LYS A 39 10.58 2.03 -4.85
N SER A 40 10.50 3.30 -5.25
CA SER A 40 11.16 4.41 -4.54
C SER A 40 10.76 4.45 -3.06
N LEU A 41 9.46 4.32 -2.78
CA LEU A 41 8.93 4.35 -1.42
C LEU A 41 9.28 3.09 -0.61
N ILE A 42 9.29 1.90 -1.25
CA ILE A 42 9.75 0.67 -0.58
C ILE A 42 11.21 0.80 -0.14
N ASP A 43 12.05 1.39 -0.98
CA ASP A 43 13.47 1.61 -0.70
C ASP A 43 13.67 2.66 0.40
N LEU A 44 12.95 3.78 0.32
CA LEU A 44 13.03 4.87 1.29
C LEU A 44 12.64 4.43 2.71
N PHE A 45 11.61 3.57 2.84
CA PHE A 45 11.09 3.13 4.14
C PHE A 45 11.54 1.72 4.55
N ASP A 46 12.50 1.13 3.83
CA ASP A 46 13.01 -0.24 4.06
C ASP A 46 11.87 -1.26 4.27
N CYS A 47 10.91 -1.25 3.34
CA CYS A 47 9.72 -2.09 3.42
C CYS A 47 9.89 -3.47 2.80
N ARG A 48 11.12 -3.87 2.44
CA ARG A 48 11.43 -5.13 1.74
C ARG A 48 11.23 -6.38 2.60
N ALA A 49 11.18 -6.24 3.92
CA ALA A 49 10.93 -7.35 4.83
C ALA A 49 9.56 -8.02 4.54
N PRO A 50 9.47 -9.36 4.46
CA PRO A 50 8.24 -10.07 4.07
C PRO A 50 6.99 -9.69 4.88
N ALA A 51 7.15 -9.51 6.21
CA ALA A 51 6.04 -9.11 7.08
C ALA A 51 5.51 -7.70 6.76
N LYS A 52 6.40 -6.76 6.38
CA LYS A 52 6.01 -5.39 5.99
C LYS A 52 5.26 -5.40 4.66
N ILE A 53 5.77 -6.15 3.66
CA ILE A 53 5.09 -6.33 2.38
C ILE A 53 3.72 -7.01 2.54
N ALA A 54 3.63 -8.06 3.35
CA ALA A 54 2.36 -8.75 3.60
C ALA A 54 1.31 -7.80 4.21
N LYS A 55 1.73 -6.94 5.15
CA LYS A 55 0.85 -5.91 5.74
C LYS A 55 0.40 -4.89 4.70
N LEU A 56 1.31 -4.39 3.86
CA LEU A 56 0.98 -3.47 2.77
C LEU A 56 0.02 -4.11 1.77
N ASN A 57 0.28 -5.35 1.34
CA ASN A 57 -0.58 -6.06 0.39
C ASN A 57 -1.97 -6.34 0.97
N LYS A 58 -2.09 -6.60 2.27
CA LYS A 58 -3.40 -6.69 2.94
C LYS A 58 -4.18 -5.37 2.86
N TRP A 59 -3.51 -4.23 2.98
CA TRP A 59 -4.15 -2.92 2.87
C TRP A 59 -4.50 -2.59 1.41
N ARG A 60 -3.60 -2.89 0.47
CA ARG A 60 -3.84 -2.74 -0.98
C ARG A 60 -5.03 -3.57 -1.44
N ALA A 61 -5.12 -4.83 -1.02
CA ALA A 61 -6.24 -5.71 -1.36
C ALA A 61 -7.58 -5.16 -0.86
N LYS A 62 -7.63 -4.60 0.35
CA LYS A 62 -8.84 -3.96 0.88
C LYS A 62 -9.25 -2.68 0.13
N ALA A 63 -8.30 -2.04 -0.54
CA ALA A 63 -8.55 -0.90 -1.42
C ALA A 63 -8.77 -1.31 -2.90
N GLY A 64 -8.86 -2.60 -3.20
CA GLY A 64 -9.03 -3.11 -4.57
C GLY A 64 -7.79 -2.97 -5.45
N LEU A 65 -6.59 -2.88 -4.87
CA LEU A 65 -5.33 -2.71 -5.59
C LEU A 65 -4.51 -4.00 -5.64
N GLU A 66 -3.71 -4.15 -6.69
CA GLU A 66 -2.85 -5.31 -6.89
C GLU A 66 -1.74 -5.40 -5.83
N ALA A 67 -1.36 -6.64 -5.52
CA ALA A 67 -0.28 -6.92 -4.58
C ALA A 67 1.08 -6.48 -5.14
N ILE A 68 1.89 -5.87 -4.28
CA ILE A 68 3.29 -5.57 -4.55
C ILE A 68 4.06 -6.89 -4.63
N ASN A 69 4.61 -7.18 -5.81
CA ASN A 69 5.57 -8.26 -6.03
C ASN A 69 6.97 -7.67 -6.29
N LEU A 70 7.87 -7.81 -5.31
CA LEU A 70 9.22 -7.25 -5.38
C LEU A 70 10.04 -7.82 -6.55
N ILE A 71 9.80 -9.07 -6.97
CA ILE A 71 10.50 -9.69 -8.09
C ILE A 71 10.09 -8.99 -9.39
N THR A 72 8.78 -8.86 -9.61
CA THR A 72 8.21 -8.21 -10.79
C THR A 72 8.65 -6.75 -10.89
N ILE A 73 8.60 -6.00 -9.79
CA ILE A 73 9.02 -4.58 -9.76
C ILE A 73 10.47 -4.42 -10.22
N ASN A 74 11.38 -5.29 -9.75
CA ASN A 74 12.78 -5.22 -10.16
C ASN A 74 13.00 -5.68 -11.61
N GLN A 75 12.11 -6.50 -12.18
CA GLN A 75 12.17 -6.90 -13.59
C GLN A 75 11.63 -5.82 -14.53
N THR A 76 10.55 -5.13 -14.16
CA THR A 76 9.91 -4.07 -14.96
C THR A 76 10.78 -2.81 -15.08
N LEU A 77 11.73 -2.61 -14.17
CA LEU A 77 12.60 -1.44 -14.11
C LEU A 77 14.05 -1.74 -14.52
N LYS A 78 14.31 -2.93 -15.08
CA LYS A 78 15.54 -3.24 -15.84
C LYS A 78 15.43 -2.68 -17.26
#